data_AF-A0A0J7KNT8-F1
#
_entry.id   AF-A0A0J7KNT8-F1
#
_cell.length_a   1.000
_cell.length_b   1.000
_cell.length_c   1.000
_cell.angle_alpha   90.00
_cell.angle_beta   90.00
_cell.angle_gamma   90.00
#
_symmetry.space_group_name_H-M   'P 1'
#
loop_
_entity.id
_entity.type
_entity.pdbx_description
1 polymer ?
#
loop_
_entity_poly.entity_id
_entity_poly.type
_entity_poly.pdbx_seq_one_letter_code
_entity_poly.pdbx_strand_id
1 'polypeptide(L)'
;VVQNGLEILTYLADRMGHDFKPYISTIIQPTIDRLGDSKDATREKAQLVLLKIMEKGCMSPQNLLDRLRPAFNHKNAKLREEALILLTTTLNEHGADEMALSGVIPSIVKLLSDPSEKVRETALNTLADIYRHVGERLRVDLQRKHNVPQAKMLLLIEKFDQLKAAGDLLPLAMSSDGE
;
A
#
# COMPACT_ATOMS: atom_id res chain seq x y z
N VAL A 1 -10.95 -8.66 23.46
CA VAL A 1 -9.78 -9.56 23.43
C VAL A 1 -8.85 -9.24 22.26
N VAL A 2 -9.27 -9.37 21.00
CA VAL A 2 -8.42 -9.10 19.82
C VAL A 2 -7.78 -7.70 19.83
N GLN A 3 -8.58 -6.65 20.06
CA GLN A 3 -8.09 -5.27 20.09
C GLN A 3 -7.01 -5.03 21.15
N ASN A 4 -7.19 -5.56 22.36
CA ASN A 4 -6.20 -5.44 23.44
C ASN A 4 -4.93 -6.23 23.09
N GLY A 5 -5.05 -7.38 22.41
CA GLY A 5 -3.90 -8.14 21.93
C GLY A 5 -3.07 -7.36 20.91
N LEU A 6 -3.72 -6.71 19.93
CA LEU A 6 -3.04 -5.83 18.98
C LEU A 6 -2.37 -4.65 19.68
N GLU A 7 -3.04 -4.01 20.65
CA GLU A 7 -2.44 -2.94 21.46
C GLU A 7 -1.20 -3.40 22.22
N ILE A 8 -1.26 -4.57 22.87
CA ILE A 8 -0.11 -5.15 23.57
C ILE A 8 1.04 -5.39 22.58
N LEU A 9 0.76 -5.93 21.39
CA LEU A 9 1.79 -6.12 20.35
C LEU A 9 2.40 -4.79 19.91
N THR A 10 1.60 -3.72 19.76
CA THR A 10 2.12 -2.37 19.48
C THR A 10 3.05 -1.89 20.57
N TYR A 11 2.66 -2.01 21.85
CA TYR A 11 3.51 -1.60 22.97
C TYR A 11 4.78 -2.44 23.07
N LEU A 12 4.71 -3.75 22.83
CA LEU A 12 5.88 -4.62 22.83
C LEU A 12 6.84 -4.25 21.70
N ALA A 13 6.34 -4.06 20.47
CA ALA A 13 7.15 -3.61 19.35
C ALA A 13 7.84 -2.27 19.66
N ASP A 14 7.09 -1.31 20.22
CA ASP A 14 7.61 0.01 20.56
C ASP A 14 8.70 -0.02 21.65
N ARG A 15 8.53 -0.85 22.69
CA ARG A 15 9.46 -0.94 23.83
C ARG A 15 10.66 -1.84 23.59
N MET A 16 10.48 -2.95 22.88
CA MET A 16 11.56 -3.90 22.59
C MET A 16 12.44 -3.42 21.42
N GLY A 17 11.90 -2.59 20.53
CA GLY A 17 12.63 -2.15 19.34
C GLY A 17 13.12 -3.35 18.53
N HIS A 18 14.40 -3.37 18.17
CA HIS A 18 15.01 -4.46 17.39
C HIS A 18 14.88 -5.85 18.04
N ASP A 19 14.76 -5.95 19.36
CA ASP A 19 14.58 -7.25 20.04
C ASP A 19 13.21 -7.88 19.74
N PHE A 20 12.30 -7.15 19.11
CA PHE A 20 11.01 -7.67 18.66
C PHE A 20 11.11 -8.50 17.35
N LYS A 21 12.21 -8.38 16.59
CA LYS A 21 12.42 -9.06 15.29
C LYS A 21 12.14 -10.57 15.31
N PRO A 22 12.56 -11.35 16.32
CA PRO A 22 12.35 -12.80 16.33
C PRO A 22 10.87 -13.22 16.31
N TYR A 23 9.95 -12.37 16.78
CA TYR A 23 8.52 -12.68 16.91
C TYR A 23 7.71 -12.33 15.66
N ILE A 24 8.29 -11.57 14.73
CA ILE A 24 7.61 -11.04 13.55
C ILE A 24 6.99 -12.14 12.69
N SER A 25 7.73 -13.22 12.43
CA SER A 25 7.26 -14.32 11.58
C SER A 25 6.00 -14.99 12.14
N THR A 26 5.81 -14.98 13.46
CA THR A 26 4.65 -15.55 14.14
C THR A 26 3.42 -14.66 14.04
N ILE A 27 3.59 -13.33 14.10
CA ILE A 27 2.46 -12.40 14.23
C ILE A 27 2.07 -11.71 12.93
N ILE A 28 2.95 -11.68 11.91
CA ILE A 28 2.74 -10.84 10.72
C ILE A 28 1.48 -11.22 9.95
N GLN A 29 1.29 -12.50 9.63
CA GLN A 29 0.14 -12.95 8.84
C GLN A 29 -1.17 -12.80 9.62
N PRO A 30 -1.28 -13.23 10.90
CA PRO A 30 -2.49 -12.98 11.70
C PRO A 30 -2.85 -11.49 11.80
N THR A 31 -1.84 -10.60 11.87
CA THR A 31 -2.06 -9.15 11.93
C THR A 31 -2.57 -8.61 10.60
N ILE A 32 -2.01 -9.03 9.46
CA ILE A 32 -2.52 -8.69 8.13
C ILE A 32 -3.97 -9.15 7.97
N ASP A 33 -4.31 -10.36 8.43
CA ASP A 33 -5.68 -10.88 8.35
C ASP A 33 -6.67 -10.01 9.15
N ARG A 34 -6.22 -9.31 10.20
CA ARG A 34 -7.04 -8.35 10.97
C ARG A 34 -7.32 -7.04 10.24
N LEU A 35 -6.62 -6.72 9.17
CA LEU A 35 -7.03 -5.63 8.27
C LEU A 35 -8.36 -5.94 7.56
N GLY A 36 -8.79 -7.20 7.52
CA GLY A 36 -10.11 -7.58 7.00
C GLY A 36 -11.24 -7.60 8.03
N ASP A 37 -10.99 -7.17 9.27
CA ASP A 37 -11.95 -7.29 10.37
C ASP A 37 -13.19 -6.39 10.19
N SER A 38 -14.35 -6.86 10.61
CA SER A 38 -15.61 -6.13 10.45
C SER A 38 -15.68 -4.86 11.31
N LYS A 39 -14.84 -4.75 12.35
CA LYS A 39 -14.78 -3.59 13.24
C LYS A 39 -13.63 -2.66 12.87
N ASP A 40 -13.95 -1.41 12.61
CA ASP A 40 -12.99 -0.36 12.23
C ASP A 40 -11.83 -0.25 13.24
N ALA A 41 -12.16 -0.16 14.52
CA ALA A 41 -11.16 -0.12 15.59
C ALA A 41 -10.21 -1.33 15.64
N THR A 42 -10.62 -2.51 15.14
CA THR A 42 -9.70 -3.65 15.05
C THR A 42 -8.72 -3.48 13.89
N ARG A 43 -9.20 -2.96 12.75
CA ARG A 43 -8.38 -2.71 11.56
C ARG A 43 -7.35 -1.62 11.80
N GLU A 44 -7.78 -0.51 12.43
CA GLU A 44 -6.90 0.60 12.81
C GLU A 44 -5.75 0.11 13.72
N LYS A 45 -6.06 -0.71 14.73
CA LYS A 45 -5.03 -1.30 15.60
C LYS A 45 -4.12 -2.28 14.85
N ALA A 46 -4.65 -3.05 13.91
CA ALA A 46 -3.83 -3.95 13.09
C ALA A 46 -2.86 -3.17 12.20
N GLN A 47 -3.34 -2.10 11.56
CA GLN A 47 -2.52 -1.20 10.76
C GLN A 47 -1.42 -0.56 11.64
N LEU A 48 -1.78 -0.09 12.82
CA LEU A 48 -0.83 0.51 13.76
C LEU A 48 0.29 -0.46 14.18
N VAL A 49 -0.03 -1.74 14.44
CA VAL A 49 1.00 -2.75 14.73
C VAL A 49 1.98 -2.89 13.56
N LEU A 50 1.47 -2.99 12.32
CA LEU A 50 2.28 -3.17 11.12
C LEU A 50 3.21 -1.97 10.86
N LEU A 51 2.68 -0.75 11.00
CA LEU A 51 3.46 0.47 10.87
C LEU A 51 4.51 0.59 11.99
N LYS A 52 4.13 0.28 13.24
CA LYS A 52 5.06 0.34 14.38
C LYS A 52 6.23 -0.63 14.24
N ILE A 53 5.99 -1.83 13.68
CA ILE A 53 7.05 -2.81 13.37
C ILE A 53 8.06 -2.23 12.39
N MET A 54 7.62 -1.50 11.36
CA MET A 54 8.52 -0.84 10.41
C MET A 54 9.23 0.36 11.04
N GLU A 55 8.51 1.20 11.80
CA GLU A 55 9.06 2.36 12.51
C GLU A 55 10.24 1.96 13.43
N LYS A 56 10.14 0.80 14.10
CA LYS A 56 11.22 0.27 14.95
C LYS A 56 12.29 -0.53 14.21
N GLY A 57 12.28 -0.50 12.87
CA GLY A 57 13.25 -1.17 12.03
C GLY A 57 13.23 -2.70 12.18
N CYS A 58 12.09 -3.27 12.59
CA CYS A 58 11.92 -4.72 12.72
C CYS A 58 11.59 -5.39 11.38
N MET A 59 11.09 -4.64 10.42
CA MET A 59 10.78 -5.07 9.06
C MET A 59 11.03 -3.91 8.09
N SER A 60 11.52 -4.21 6.89
CA SER A 60 11.66 -3.20 5.82
C SER A 60 10.33 -2.99 5.06
N PRO A 61 10.14 -1.83 4.41
CA PRO A 61 8.98 -1.58 3.53
C PRO A 61 8.81 -2.67 2.46
N GLN A 62 9.91 -3.08 1.81
CA GLN A 62 9.89 -4.17 0.84
C GLN A 62 9.39 -5.50 1.45
N ASN A 63 9.81 -5.85 2.66
CA ASN A 63 9.34 -7.07 3.32
C ASN A 63 7.85 -7.01 3.65
N LEU A 64 7.32 -5.85 4.08
CA LEU A 64 5.88 -5.69 4.27
C LEU A 64 5.14 -5.84 2.94
N LEU A 65 5.63 -5.20 1.88
CA LEU A 65 5.04 -5.30 0.54
C LEU A 65 4.94 -6.76 0.08
N ASP A 66 5.99 -7.55 0.27
CA ASP A 66 6.01 -8.97 -0.10
C ASP A 66 4.96 -9.79 0.69
N ARG A 67 4.74 -9.45 1.96
CA ARG A 67 3.71 -10.07 2.80
C ARG A 67 2.29 -9.62 2.45
N LEU A 68 2.11 -8.40 1.95
CA LEU A 68 0.82 -7.85 1.54
C LEU A 68 0.37 -8.33 0.16
N ARG A 69 1.27 -8.76 -0.72
CA ARG A 69 0.95 -9.22 -2.09
C ARG A 69 -0.27 -10.16 -2.18
N PRO A 70 -0.41 -11.20 -1.34
CA PRO A 70 -1.57 -12.09 -1.38
C PRO A 70 -2.89 -11.39 -1.05
N ALA A 71 -2.85 -10.33 -0.22
CA ALA A 71 -4.04 -9.61 0.24
C ALA A 71 -4.77 -8.93 -0.93
N PHE A 72 -4.07 -8.47 -1.97
CA PHE A 72 -4.68 -7.86 -3.16
C PHE A 72 -5.60 -8.80 -3.95
N ASN A 73 -5.47 -10.12 -3.77
CA ASN A 73 -6.34 -11.11 -4.43
C ASN A 73 -7.25 -11.85 -3.43
N HIS A 74 -7.32 -11.39 -2.18
CA HIS A 74 -8.07 -12.09 -1.14
C HIS A 74 -9.59 -11.95 -1.33
N LYS A 75 -10.37 -12.97 -0.95
CA LYS A 75 -11.84 -12.97 -1.11
C LYS A 75 -12.56 -11.84 -0.34
N ASN A 76 -12.03 -11.43 0.80
CA ASN A 76 -12.57 -10.36 1.63
C ASN A 76 -12.23 -8.99 1.03
N ALA A 77 -13.24 -8.25 0.54
CA ALA A 77 -13.06 -6.93 -0.07
C ALA A 77 -12.44 -5.92 0.89
N LYS A 78 -12.76 -5.97 2.18
CA LYS A 78 -12.21 -5.03 3.16
C LYS A 78 -10.71 -5.25 3.38
N LEU A 79 -10.26 -6.49 3.36
CA LEU A 79 -8.82 -6.79 3.40
C LEU A 79 -8.10 -6.24 2.16
N ARG A 80 -8.70 -6.35 0.97
CA ARG A 80 -8.11 -5.79 -0.26
C ARG A 80 -7.98 -4.27 -0.18
N GLU A 81 -9.04 -3.60 0.26
CA GLU A 81 -9.09 -2.15 0.47
C GLU A 81 -8.01 -1.69 1.46
N GLU A 82 -7.95 -2.31 2.63
CA GLU A 82 -7.03 -1.90 3.71
C GLU A 82 -5.57 -2.24 3.39
N ALA A 83 -5.32 -3.28 2.59
CA ALA A 83 -3.99 -3.56 2.05
C ALA A 83 -3.51 -2.47 1.08
N LEU A 84 -4.39 -1.92 0.25
CA LEU A 84 -4.07 -0.77 -0.61
C LEU A 84 -3.78 0.48 0.23
N ILE A 85 -4.59 0.74 1.26
CA ILE A 85 -4.37 1.87 2.17
C ILE A 85 -3.02 1.73 2.88
N LEU A 86 -2.71 0.55 3.43
CA LEU A 86 -1.43 0.30 4.09
C LEU A 86 -0.24 0.43 3.13
N LEU A 87 -0.37 -0.02 1.88
CA LEU A 87 0.66 0.21 0.85
C LEU A 87 0.87 1.71 0.63
N THR A 88 -0.19 2.48 0.45
CA THR A 88 -0.12 3.93 0.28
C THR A 88 0.52 4.63 1.48
N THR A 89 0.15 4.27 2.71
CA THR A 89 0.78 4.82 3.92
C THR A 89 2.28 4.50 3.94
N THR A 90 2.64 3.24 3.71
CA THR A 90 4.04 2.79 3.68
C THR A 90 4.84 3.56 2.60
N LEU A 91 4.24 3.76 1.43
CA LEU A 91 4.84 4.51 0.34
C LEU A 91 5.09 5.97 0.71
N ASN A 92 4.12 6.63 1.33
CA ASN A 92 4.25 8.03 1.72
C ASN A 92 5.25 8.23 2.87
N GLU A 93 5.39 7.25 3.78
CA GLU A 93 6.33 7.32 4.91
C GLU A 93 7.78 6.99 4.51
N HIS A 94 7.99 6.06 3.57
CA HIS A 94 9.32 5.53 3.27
C HIS A 94 9.84 5.86 1.86
N GLY A 95 8.98 6.29 0.94
CA GLY A 95 9.33 6.57 -0.44
C GLY A 95 9.34 5.32 -1.34
N ALA A 96 9.30 5.55 -2.66
CA ALA A 96 9.25 4.48 -3.65
C ALA A 96 10.54 3.66 -3.79
N ASP A 97 11.71 4.24 -3.50
CA ASP A 97 13.00 3.54 -3.68
C ASP A 97 13.19 2.36 -2.71
N GLU A 98 12.49 2.38 -1.57
CA GLU A 98 12.48 1.29 -0.58
C GLU A 98 11.59 0.10 -1.01
N MET A 99 10.91 0.19 -2.16
CA MET A 99 9.92 -0.79 -2.60
C MET A 99 9.96 -1.07 -4.10
N ALA A 100 10.03 -2.34 -4.47
CA ALA A 100 9.88 -2.83 -5.84
C ALA A 100 8.38 -2.83 -6.27
N LEU A 101 7.84 -1.62 -6.48
CA LEU A 101 6.42 -1.40 -6.80
C LEU A 101 5.97 -2.07 -8.10
N SER A 102 6.85 -2.23 -9.08
CA SER A 102 6.56 -2.87 -10.38
C SER A 102 5.94 -4.26 -10.22
N GLY A 103 6.34 -5.02 -9.19
CA GLY A 103 5.81 -6.35 -8.91
C GLY A 103 4.36 -6.38 -8.43
N VAL A 104 3.81 -5.24 -7.98
CA VAL A 104 2.42 -5.15 -7.48
C VAL A 104 1.48 -4.38 -8.40
N ILE A 105 2.01 -3.57 -9.34
CA ILE A 105 1.19 -2.82 -10.30
C ILE A 105 0.13 -3.70 -11.00
N PRO A 106 0.43 -4.91 -11.53
CA PRO A 106 -0.60 -5.74 -12.17
C PRO A 106 -1.77 -6.10 -11.24
N SER A 107 -1.49 -6.32 -9.95
CA SER A 107 -2.53 -6.63 -8.97
C SER A 107 -3.40 -5.41 -8.68
N ILE A 108 -2.80 -4.21 -8.57
CA ILE A 108 -3.55 -2.96 -8.34
C ILE A 108 -4.39 -2.61 -9.57
N VAL A 109 -3.86 -2.79 -10.78
CA VAL A 109 -4.61 -2.58 -12.04
C VAL A 109 -5.85 -3.49 -12.09
N LYS A 110 -5.73 -4.76 -11.71
CA LYS A 110 -6.88 -5.68 -11.62
C LYS A 110 -7.95 -5.16 -10.65
N LEU A 111 -7.55 -4.50 -9.56
CA LEU A 111 -8.48 -3.95 -8.56
C LEU A 111 -9.26 -2.73 -9.05
N LEU A 112 -8.87 -2.09 -10.16
CA LEU A 112 -9.70 -1.05 -10.82
C LEU A 112 -11.05 -1.58 -11.33
N SER A 113 -11.16 -2.90 -11.49
CA SER A 113 -12.37 -3.63 -11.89
C SER A 113 -12.91 -4.52 -10.76
N ASP A 114 -12.54 -4.27 -9.51
CA ASP A 114 -13.03 -5.03 -8.36
C ASP A 114 -14.57 -4.95 -8.22
N PRO A 115 -15.26 -6.01 -7.76
CA PRO A 115 -16.70 -5.96 -7.49
C PRO A 115 -17.10 -4.87 -6.49
N SER A 116 -16.26 -4.59 -5.50
CA SER A 116 -16.49 -3.55 -4.48
C SER A 116 -16.08 -2.18 -5.01
N GLU A 117 -17.01 -1.22 -4.96
CA GLU A 117 -16.75 0.17 -5.36
C GLU A 117 -15.62 0.82 -4.57
N LYS A 118 -15.62 0.63 -3.24
CA LYS A 118 -14.57 1.15 -2.37
C LYS A 118 -13.18 0.63 -2.75
N VAL A 119 -13.07 -0.63 -3.15
CA VAL A 119 -11.80 -1.21 -3.59
C VAL A 119 -11.36 -0.60 -4.93
N ARG A 120 -12.28 -0.38 -5.87
CA ARG A 120 -11.98 0.28 -7.14
C ARG A 120 -11.49 1.71 -6.95
N GLU A 121 -12.16 2.47 -6.09
CA GLU A 121 -11.79 3.86 -5.76
C GLU A 121 -10.42 3.91 -5.07
N THR A 122 -10.21 3.04 -4.08
CA THR A 122 -8.93 2.94 -3.36
C THR A 122 -7.79 2.55 -4.31
N ALA A 123 -8.02 1.64 -5.27
CA ALA A 123 -7.03 1.26 -6.27
C ALA A 123 -6.67 2.42 -7.20
N LEU A 124 -7.66 3.20 -7.63
CA LEU A 124 -7.44 4.42 -8.43
C LEU A 124 -6.58 5.42 -7.66
N ASN A 125 -6.90 5.65 -6.38
CA ASN A 125 -6.12 6.54 -5.52
C ASN A 125 -4.71 6.01 -5.27
N THR A 126 -4.55 4.71 -5.04
CA THR A 126 -3.23 4.07 -4.86
C THR A 126 -2.33 4.26 -6.08
N LEU A 127 -2.85 4.14 -7.31
CA LEU A 127 -2.06 4.41 -8.51
C LEU A 127 -1.68 5.90 -8.64
N ALA A 128 -2.54 6.81 -8.20
CA ALA A 128 -2.24 8.24 -8.15
C ALA A 128 -1.17 8.57 -7.10
N ASP A 129 -1.22 7.92 -5.93
CA ASP A 129 -0.16 7.95 -4.93
C ASP A 129 1.16 7.46 -5.52
N ILE A 130 1.17 6.31 -6.19
CA ILE A 130 2.38 5.79 -6.84
C ILE A 130 2.88 6.77 -7.92
N TYR A 131 1.99 7.40 -8.69
CA TYR A 131 2.39 8.40 -9.68
C TYR A 131 3.10 9.61 -9.05
N ARG A 132 2.66 10.09 -7.87
CA ARG A 132 3.36 11.18 -7.15
C ARG A 132 4.82 10.84 -6.84
N HIS A 133 5.11 9.57 -6.58
CA HIS A 133 6.47 9.11 -6.27
C HIS A 133 7.28 8.72 -7.51
N VAL A 134 6.62 8.19 -8.56
CA VAL A 134 7.28 7.54 -9.71
C VAL A 134 7.27 8.39 -10.99
N GLY A 135 6.29 9.27 -11.16
CA GLY A 135 6.15 10.15 -12.33
C GLY A 135 5.69 9.44 -13.61
N GLU A 136 6.04 10.04 -14.76
CA GLU A 136 5.61 9.62 -16.10
C GLU A 136 5.97 8.17 -16.44
N ARG A 137 7.03 7.65 -15.83
CA ARG A 137 7.40 6.24 -15.94
C ARG A 137 6.24 5.30 -15.59
N LEU A 138 5.42 5.63 -14.58
CA LEU A 138 4.23 4.85 -14.27
C LEU A 138 3.16 4.96 -15.37
N ARG A 139 2.91 6.17 -15.88
CA ARG A 139 1.94 6.40 -16.97
C ARG A 139 2.29 5.56 -18.19
N VAL A 140 3.56 5.59 -18.61
CA VAL A 140 4.06 4.81 -19.75
C VAL A 140 3.94 3.31 -19.48
N ASP A 141 4.28 2.85 -18.27
CA ASP A 141 4.17 1.44 -17.88
C ASP A 141 2.71 0.96 -17.96
N LEU A 142 1.77 1.74 -17.41
CA LEU A 142 0.32 1.47 -17.47
C LEU A 142 -0.22 1.40 -18.90
N GLN A 143 0.24 2.28 -19.79
CA GLN A 143 -0.21 2.29 -21.19
C GLN A 143 0.37 1.14 -22.02
N ARG A 144 1.61 0.72 -21.74
CA ARG A 144 2.34 -0.23 -22.60
C ARG A 144 2.31 -1.67 -22.10
N LYS A 145 2.29 -1.89 -20.79
CA LYS A 145 2.52 -3.21 -20.19
C LYS A 145 1.30 -3.78 -19.47
N HIS A 146 0.32 -2.95 -19.14
CA HIS A 146 -0.85 -3.38 -18.36
C HIS A 146 -2.13 -3.24 -19.17
N ASN A 147 -3.03 -4.20 -19.03
CA ASN A 147 -4.33 -4.20 -19.72
C ASN A 147 -5.35 -3.35 -18.95
N VAL A 148 -5.12 -2.04 -18.88
CA VAL A 148 -6.02 -1.09 -18.20
C VAL A 148 -7.20 -0.77 -19.12
N PRO A 149 -8.47 -0.97 -18.70
CA PRO A 149 -9.62 -0.58 -19.50
C PRO A 149 -9.57 0.92 -19.86
N GLN A 150 -9.86 1.26 -21.13
CA GLN A 150 -9.67 2.62 -21.65
C GLN A 150 -10.35 3.70 -20.79
N ALA A 151 -11.58 3.47 -20.34
CA ALA A 151 -12.29 4.41 -19.46
C ALA A 151 -11.56 4.65 -18.12
N LYS A 152 -10.93 3.62 -17.55
CA LYS A 152 -10.14 3.75 -16.32
C LYS A 152 -8.79 4.42 -16.58
N MET A 153 -8.18 4.16 -17.73
CA MET A 153 -6.95 4.84 -18.14
C MET A 153 -7.16 6.35 -18.30
N LEU A 154 -8.29 6.78 -18.88
CA LEU A 154 -8.61 8.20 -19.01
C LEU A 154 -8.73 8.89 -17.63
N LEU A 155 -9.42 8.26 -16.68
CA LEU A 155 -9.52 8.78 -15.31
C LEU A 155 -8.16 8.88 -14.62
N LEU A 156 -7.28 7.88 -14.81
CA LEU A 156 -5.92 7.93 -14.26
C LEU A 156 -5.11 9.05 -14.88
N ILE A 157 -5.16 9.22 -16.21
CA ILE A 157 -4.47 10.31 -16.91
C ILE A 157 -4.93 11.67 -16.38
N GLU A 158 -6.24 11.89 -16.28
CA GLU A 158 -6.77 13.15 -15.74
C GLU A 158 -6.26 13.42 -14.33
N LYS A 159 -6.26 12.40 -13.45
CA LYS A 159 -5.76 12.52 -12.08
C LYS A 159 -4.24 12.77 -12.02
N PHE A 160 -3.48 12.15 -12.92
CA PHE A 160 -2.03 12.36 -13.03
C PHE A 160 -1.72 13.79 -13.50
N ASP A 161 -2.41 14.27 -14.54
CA ASP A 161 -2.23 15.60 -15.07
C ASP A 161 -2.61 16.67 -14.01
N GLN A 162 -3.66 16.44 -13.22
CA GLN A 162 -4.02 17.30 -12.07
C GLN A 162 -2.91 17.36 -11.01
N LEU A 163 -2.34 16.20 -10.62
CA LEU A 163 -1.24 16.14 -9.66
C LEU A 163 0.02 16.85 -10.18
N LYS A 164 0.32 16.69 -11.47
CA LYS A 164 1.44 17.37 -12.12
C LYS A 164 1.22 18.89 -12.15
N ALA A 165 0.02 19.35 -12.50
CA ALA A 165 -0.33 20.77 -12.53
C ALA A 165 -0.32 21.42 -11.13
N ALA A 166 -0.67 20.66 -10.08
CA ALA A 166 -0.61 21.12 -8.70
C ALA A 166 0.83 21.21 -8.13
N GLY A 167 1.82 20.61 -8.81
CA GLY A 167 3.18 20.51 -8.29
C GLY A 167 3.31 19.46 -7.17
N ASP A 168 2.39 18.49 -7.10
CA ASP A 168 2.35 17.47 -6.04
C ASP A 168 3.28 16.26 -6.30
N LEU A 169 4.15 16.36 -7.31
CA LEU A 169 5.14 15.33 -7.61
C LEU A 169 6.33 15.43 -6.65
N LEU A 170 6.80 14.29 -6.17
CA LEU A 170 7.97 14.23 -5.31
C LEU A 170 9.26 14.34 -6.13
N PRO A 171 10.40 14.76 -5.53
CA PRO A 171 11.62 15.04 -6.27
C PRO A 171 12.09 13.93 -7.22
N LEU A 172 11.97 12.66 -6.80
CA LEU A 172 12.32 11.49 -7.62
C LEU A 172 11.45 11.34 -8.88
N ALA A 173 10.17 11.72 -8.80
CA ALA A 173 9.27 11.71 -9.95
C ALA A 173 9.64 12.81 -10.95
N MET A 174 10.04 13.99 -10.47
CA MET A 174 10.39 15.13 -11.32
C MET A 174 11.67 14.90 -12.14
N SER A 175 12.65 14.14 -11.62
CA SER A 175 13.87 13.81 -12.36
C SER A 175 13.64 12.86 -13.54
N SER A 176 12.50 12.16 -13.59
CA SER A 176 12.20 11.20 -14.66
C SER A 176 11.69 11.83 -15.97
N ASP A 177 11.42 13.13 -15.97
CA ASP A 177 10.98 13.89 -17.16
C ASP A 177 12.17 14.29 -18.08
N GLY A 178 13.41 13.95 -17.72
CA GLY A 178 14.65 14.43 -18.36
C GLY A 178 15.49 13.42 -19.14
N GLU A 179 15.04 12.17 -19.34
CA GLU A 179 15.74 11.14 -20.13
C GLU A 179 14.94 10.65 -21.35
#